data_AF-A0A8B8CHH9-F1
#
_entry.id   AF-A0A8B8CHH9-F1
#
_cell.length_a   1.000
_cell.length_b   1.000
_cell.length_c   1.000
_cell.angle_alpha   90.00
_cell.angle_beta   90.00
_cell.angle_gamma   90.00
#
_symmetry.space_group_name_H-M   'P 1'
#
loop_
_entity.id
_entity.type
_entity.pdbx_description
1 polymer ?
#
loop_
_entity_poly.entity_id
_entity_poly.type
_entity_poly.pdbx_seq_one_letter_code
_entity_poly.pdbx_strand_id
1 'polypeptide(L)'
;MGSLRQITRLSENCVRIFCKQMKDAENASILLRINGIRTGSGLRTAATKADDENIKKFKEGNFEKIPDPNHLDHFRKSQSTETLVESLKDPPPMGTHTLPHPIWSEEELHNVKVTHKPPEGFVDKLAFRSVKLLRSTFDLLTGFNWGERSEKKWVLRICFLETVAGVPGMVAAMTRHLHSLRRLKRDHGWIHTLLEEAENERMHLMTALQLRQPSWLFRMGVIVSQGTFVTMFSGAYLLSPRFCHRFVGYLEEEAVFTYSKCLKDIESGPLKHWQTQKAPDVAIRYWKLPGPATMKDVIFNIRADEANHRKVNHVLASLPTDKYNPFLPGQ
;
A
#
# COMPACT_ATOMS: atom_id res chain seq x y z
N MET A 1 7.84 -1.48 -43.96
CA MET A 1 9.29 -1.51 -43.63
C MET A 1 9.82 -0.33 -42.80
N GLY A 2 9.07 0.78 -42.61
CA GLY A 2 9.55 1.95 -41.82
C GLY A 2 9.49 1.81 -40.29
N SER A 3 8.51 1.10 -39.73
CA SER A 3 8.28 0.99 -38.28
C SER A 3 9.35 0.17 -37.53
N LEU A 4 9.80 -0.96 -38.09
CA LEU A 4 10.85 -1.79 -37.48
C LEU A 4 12.22 -1.08 -37.41
N ARG A 5 12.55 -0.21 -38.38
CA ARG A 5 13.78 0.60 -38.37
C ARG A 5 13.74 1.73 -37.33
N GLN A 6 12.54 2.18 -36.94
CA GLN A 6 12.37 3.21 -35.92
C GLN A 6 12.51 2.63 -34.51
N ILE A 7 12.01 1.42 -34.29
CA ILE A 7 12.12 0.68 -33.01
C ILE A 7 13.57 0.26 -32.75
N THR A 8 14.30 -0.24 -33.76
CA THR A 8 15.74 -0.56 -33.61
C THR A 8 16.58 0.69 -33.36
N ARG A 9 16.29 1.82 -34.01
CA ARG A 9 16.97 3.11 -33.71
C ARG A 9 16.69 3.63 -32.31
N LEU A 10 15.47 3.43 -31.78
CA LEU A 10 15.13 3.80 -30.40
C LEU A 10 15.83 2.89 -29.39
N SER A 11 15.96 1.59 -29.67
CA SER A 11 16.69 0.66 -28.78
C SER A 11 18.20 0.95 -28.78
N GLU A 12 18.80 1.22 -29.94
CA GLU A 12 20.21 1.61 -30.05
C GLU A 12 20.50 2.94 -29.34
N ASN A 13 19.59 3.91 -29.43
CA ASN A 13 19.72 5.18 -28.71
C ASN A 13 19.58 4.99 -27.18
N CYS A 14 18.67 4.14 -26.73
CA CYS A 14 18.57 3.78 -25.30
C CYS A 14 19.83 3.08 -24.79
N VAL A 15 20.39 2.13 -25.56
CA VAL A 15 21.65 1.45 -25.20
C VAL A 15 22.80 2.44 -25.17
N ARG A 16 22.90 3.37 -26.13
CA ARG A 16 23.92 4.42 -26.12
C ARG A 16 23.78 5.38 -24.94
N ILE A 17 22.56 5.78 -24.58
CA ILE A 17 22.29 6.63 -23.41
C ILE A 17 22.66 5.88 -22.12
N PHE A 18 22.31 4.59 -22.01
CA PHE A 18 22.65 3.75 -20.88
C PHE A 18 24.17 3.54 -20.74
N CYS A 19 24.87 3.24 -21.84
CA CYS A 19 26.33 3.13 -21.86
C CYS A 19 27.01 4.47 -21.53
N LYS A 20 26.45 5.60 -21.98
CA LYS A 20 26.94 6.94 -21.62
C LYS A 20 26.73 7.22 -20.14
N GLN A 21 25.57 6.91 -19.57
CA GLN A 21 25.29 7.05 -18.15
C GLN A 21 26.17 6.15 -17.27
N MET A 22 26.46 4.92 -17.72
CA MET A 22 27.40 4.02 -17.06
C MET A 22 28.82 4.58 -17.08
N LYS A 23 29.29 5.09 -18.23
CA LYS A 23 30.60 5.75 -18.33
C LYS A 23 30.67 7.05 -17.53
N ASP A 24 29.59 7.83 -17.51
CA ASP A 24 29.51 9.07 -16.73
C ASP A 24 29.47 8.76 -15.22
N ALA A 25 28.84 7.65 -14.80
CA ALA A 25 28.85 7.18 -13.42
C ALA A 25 30.22 6.59 -13.01
N GLU A 26 30.88 5.88 -13.91
CA GLU A 26 32.22 5.35 -13.72
C GLU A 26 33.24 6.51 -13.64
N ASN A 27 33.16 7.48 -14.56
CA ASN A 27 33.93 8.71 -14.55
C ASN A 27 33.62 9.60 -13.34
N ALA A 28 32.37 9.66 -12.87
CA ALA A 28 32.01 10.34 -11.64
C ALA A 28 32.57 9.61 -10.41
N SER A 29 32.59 8.27 -10.40
CA SER A 29 33.22 7.48 -9.33
C SER A 29 34.74 7.64 -9.33
N ILE A 30 35.35 7.76 -10.53
CA ILE A 30 36.78 8.00 -10.72
C ILE A 30 37.12 9.44 -10.34
N LEU A 31 36.30 10.43 -10.70
CA LEU A 31 36.45 11.83 -10.29
C LEU A 31 36.20 12.01 -8.78
N LEU A 32 35.29 11.25 -8.17
CA LEU A 32 35.11 11.23 -6.71
C LEU A 32 36.31 10.56 -6.01
N ARG A 33 36.92 9.51 -6.61
CA ARG A 33 38.17 8.93 -6.13
C ARG A 33 39.36 9.87 -6.32
N ILE A 34 39.46 10.58 -7.44
CA ILE A 34 40.58 11.50 -7.75
C ILE A 34 40.47 12.80 -6.94
N ASN A 35 39.27 13.38 -6.81
CA ASN A 35 39.02 14.56 -5.98
C ASN A 35 39.09 14.21 -4.48
N GLY A 36 38.74 12.99 -4.09
CA GLY A 36 38.93 12.48 -2.71
C GLY A 36 40.38 12.21 -2.32
N ILE A 37 41.32 12.21 -3.29
CA ILE A 37 42.76 12.02 -3.03
C ILE A 37 43.49 13.37 -2.86
N ARG A 38 42.88 14.51 -3.25
CA ARG A 38 43.57 15.82 -3.26
C ARG A 38 43.13 16.85 -2.21
N THR A 39 42.19 16.54 -1.33
CA THR A 39 41.85 17.44 -0.22
C THR A 39 41.95 16.73 1.13
N GLY A 40 43.01 17.06 1.87
CA GLY A 40 43.02 16.99 3.32
C GLY A 40 43.10 15.58 3.93
N SER A 41 44.31 15.19 4.32
CA SER A 41 44.51 14.30 5.46
C SER A 41 43.68 14.78 6.66
N GLY A 42 42.57 14.12 7.00
CA GLY A 42 41.83 14.51 8.19
C GLY A 42 40.39 14.05 8.39
N LEU A 43 39.75 13.34 7.45
CA LEU A 43 38.34 12.96 7.63
C LEU A 43 38.05 11.47 7.35
N ARG A 44 38.83 10.57 7.96
CA ARG A 44 38.32 9.22 8.25
C ARG A 44 37.54 9.32 9.56
N THR A 45 36.21 9.39 9.47
CA THR A 45 35.35 9.30 10.65
C THR A 45 35.61 7.96 11.35
N ALA A 46 35.53 7.92 12.69
CA ALA A 46 35.82 6.73 13.49
C ALA A 46 35.05 5.47 13.03
N ALA A 47 33.84 5.67 12.48
CA ALA A 47 33.02 4.62 11.87
C ALA A 47 33.73 3.91 10.69
N THR A 48 34.36 4.67 9.78
CA THR A 48 35.04 4.07 8.60
C THR A 48 36.28 3.26 8.96
N LYS A 49 37.00 3.64 10.03
CA LYS A 49 38.13 2.85 10.54
C LYS A 49 37.67 1.58 11.24
N ALA A 50 36.62 1.66 12.05
CA ALA A 50 36.03 0.48 12.71
C ALA A 50 35.46 -0.51 11.68
N ASP A 51 34.80 -0.02 10.63
CA ASP A 51 34.28 -0.84 9.54
C ASP A 51 35.41 -1.51 8.73
N ASP A 52 36.46 -0.75 8.39
CA ASP A 52 37.66 -1.29 7.71
C ASP A 52 38.35 -2.38 8.56
N GLU A 53 38.47 -2.18 9.89
CA GLU A 53 39.07 -3.14 10.82
C GLU A 53 38.21 -4.40 10.99
N ASN A 54 36.89 -4.24 11.07
CA ASN A 54 35.95 -5.35 11.13
C ASN A 54 35.95 -6.18 9.84
N ILE A 55 36.06 -5.52 8.68
CA ILE A 55 36.19 -6.20 7.38
C ILE A 55 37.54 -6.94 7.30
N LYS A 56 38.61 -6.36 7.82
CA LYS A 56 39.93 -7.00 7.84
C LYS A 56 39.95 -8.22 8.76
N LYS A 57 39.42 -8.09 9.97
CA LYS A 57 39.22 -9.21 10.92
C LYS A 57 38.32 -10.31 10.36
N PHE A 58 37.26 -9.95 9.63
CA PHE A 58 36.41 -10.92 8.96
C PHE A 58 37.20 -11.69 7.89
N LYS A 59 37.95 -10.99 7.02
CA LYS A 59 38.77 -11.62 5.97
C LYS A 59 39.93 -12.47 6.50
N GLU A 60 40.47 -12.11 7.65
CA GLU A 60 41.56 -12.83 8.34
C GLU A 60 41.04 -13.95 9.27
N GLY A 61 39.73 -14.02 9.50
CA GLY A 61 39.10 -15.05 10.32
C GLY A 61 39.22 -16.44 9.68
N ASN A 62 39.58 -17.45 10.47
CA ASN A 62 39.60 -18.83 9.98
C ASN A 62 38.16 -19.38 9.86
N PHE A 63 37.64 -19.43 8.63
CA PHE A 63 36.29 -19.92 8.31
C PHE A 63 36.14 -21.45 8.36
N GLU A 64 37.19 -22.19 8.72
CA GLU A 64 37.16 -23.66 8.81
C GLU A 64 36.26 -24.19 9.93
N LYS A 65 36.03 -23.40 11.00
CA LYS A 65 35.05 -23.74 12.04
C LYS A 65 33.75 -23.00 11.80
N ILE A 66 32.88 -23.61 11.01
CA ILE A 66 31.46 -23.25 10.99
C ILE A 66 30.92 -23.57 12.40
N PRO A 67 30.40 -22.58 13.16
CA PRO A 67 29.73 -22.87 14.42
C PRO A 67 28.60 -23.87 14.16
N ASP A 68 28.40 -24.85 15.04
CA ASP A 68 27.37 -25.88 14.84
C ASP A 68 26.03 -25.21 14.44
N PRO A 69 25.54 -25.45 13.20
CA PRO A 69 24.34 -24.80 12.69
C PRO A 69 23.14 -24.96 13.61
N ASN A 70 23.10 -26.04 14.41
CA ASN A 70 21.99 -26.30 15.33
C ASN A 70 21.87 -25.29 16.47
N HIS A 71 22.92 -24.52 16.77
CA HIS A 71 22.96 -23.54 17.86
C HIS A 71 22.83 -22.08 17.38
N LEU A 72 22.65 -21.86 16.08
CA LEU A 72 22.52 -20.55 15.48
C LEU A 72 21.04 -20.29 15.16
N ASP A 73 20.43 -19.27 15.80
CA ASP A 73 19.00 -18.94 15.68
C ASP A 73 18.49 -18.74 14.23
N HIS A 74 19.39 -18.46 13.29
CA HIS A 74 19.05 -18.26 11.88
C HIS A 74 18.99 -19.56 11.06
N PHE A 75 19.64 -20.64 11.52
CA PHE A 75 19.48 -21.97 10.96
C PHE A 75 18.31 -22.66 11.66
N ARG A 76 17.09 -22.18 11.39
CA ARG A 76 15.89 -22.96 11.72
C ARG A 76 16.06 -24.33 11.06
N LYS A 77 15.91 -25.41 11.83
CA LYS A 77 15.71 -26.75 11.26
C LYS A 77 14.63 -26.59 10.20
N SER A 78 14.95 -26.91 8.94
CA SER A 78 13.95 -26.94 7.87
C SER A 78 12.77 -27.75 8.39
N GLN A 79 11.58 -27.15 8.44
CA GLN A 79 10.38 -27.94 8.73
C GLN A 79 10.40 -29.12 7.74
N SER A 80 10.28 -30.35 8.25
CA SER A 80 10.24 -31.50 7.35
C SER A 80 9.07 -31.32 6.37
N THR A 81 9.19 -31.84 5.16
CA THR A 81 8.09 -31.82 4.19
C THR A 81 6.81 -32.38 4.81
N GLU A 82 6.91 -33.36 5.70
CA GLU A 82 5.79 -33.91 6.48
C GLU A 82 5.17 -32.87 7.42
N THR A 83 5.97 -32.05 8.11
CA THR A 83 5.48 -30.97 8.99
C THR A 83 4.78 -29.88 8.19
N LEU A 84 5.31 -29.54 7.01
CA LEU A 84 4.68 -28.59 6.08
C LEU A 84 3.36 -29.14 5.54
N VAL A 85 3.33 -30.40 5.11
CA VAL A 85 2.10 -31.06 4.63
C VAL A 85 1.06 -31.16 5.74
N GLU A 86 1.46 -31.41 6.99
CA GLU A 86 0.54 -31.39 8.14
C GLU A 86 -0.01 -29.99 8.37
N SER A 87 0.82 -28.94 8.29
CA SER A 87 0.37 -27.55 8.43
C SER A 87 -0.59 -27.07 7.32
N LEU A 88 -0.62 -27.76 6.17
CA LEU A 88 -1.59 -27.50 5.09
C LEU A 88 -2.97 -28.10 5.36
N LYS A 89 -3.09 -29.07 6.27
CA LYS A 89 -4.39 -29.65 6.65
C LYS A 89 -5.22 -28.65 7.46
N ASP A 90 -4.55 -27.87 8.31
CA ASP A 90 -5.14 -26.79 9.11
C ASP A 90 -4.47 -25.46 8.78
N PRO A 91 -4.83 -24.83 7.63
CA PRO A 91 -4.22 -23.57 7.25
C PRO A 91 -4.50 -22.50 8.32
N PRO A 92 -3.52 -21.61 8.60
CA PRO A 92 -3.71 -20.58 9.61
C PRO A 92 -4.91 -19.72 9.24
N PRO A 93 -5.73 -19.31 10.22
CA PRO A 93 -6.93 -18.55 9.94
C PRO A 93 -6.59 -17.22 9.27
N MET A 94 -7.48 -16.74 8.39
CA MET A 94 -7.28 -15.47 7.69
C MET A 94 -7.05 -14.32 8.68
N GLY A 95 -6.07 -13.47 8.39
CA GLY A 95 -5.67 -12.33 9.24
C GLY A 95 -4.52 -12.62 10.22
N THR A 96 -3.85 -13.78 10.15
CA THR A 96 -2.67 -14.10 10.99
C THR A 96 -1.36 -13.51 10.47
N HIS A 97 -1.26 -13.30 9.16
CA HIS A 97 -0.09 -12.73 8.51
C HIS A 97 -0.46 -11.37 7.95
N THR A 98 -0.13 -10.33 8.71
CA THR A 98 -0.45 -8.94 8.38
C THR A 98 0.78 -8.07 8.61
N LEU A 99 0.91 -7.04 7.81
CA LEU A 99 1.80 -5.92 8.06
C LEU A 99 1.40 -5.22 9.37
N PRO A 100 2.33 -4.50 10.02
CA PRO A 100 1.98 -3.57 11.08
C PRO A 100 0.92 -2.60 10.55
N HIS A 101 -0.17 -2.42 11.28
CA HIS A 101 -1.27 -1.52 10.93
C HIS A 101 -1.83 -0.89 12.22
N PRO A 102 -2.54 0.24 12.14
CA PRO A 102 -3.07 0.91 13.32
C PRO A 102 -4.09 0.03 14.04
N ILE A 103 -4.05 0.09 15.37
CA ILE A 103 -5.09 -0.46 16.24
C ILE A 103 -5.70 0.73 16.97
N TRP A 104 -6.95 1.04 16.64
CA TRP A 104 -7.60 2.26 17.06
C TRP A 104 -8.12 2.17 18.50
N SER A 105 -7.97 3.24 19.25
CA SER A 105 -8.68 3.44 20.51
C SER A 105 -10.14 3.83 20.27
N GLU A 106 -11.00 3.57 21.25
CA GLU A 106 -12.41 4.00 21.22
C GLU A 106 -12.56 5.52 20.95
N GLU A 107 -11.70 6.33 21.57
CA GLU A 107 -11.70 7.77 21.36
C GLU A 107 -11.42 8.13 19.89
N GLU A 108 -10.43 7.50 19.27
CA GLU A 108 -10.09 7.74 17.87
C GLU A 108 -11.23 7.31 16.94
N LEU A 109 -11.82 6.13 17.18
CA LEU A 109 -12.94 5.60 16.39
C LEU A 109 -14.14 6.56 16.39
N HIS A 110 -14.49 7.11 17.54
CA HIS A 110 -15.63 8.02 17.68
C HIS A 110 -15.33 9.45 17.24
N ASN A 111 -14.07 9.88 17.23
CA ASN A 111 -13.65 11.22 16.82
C ASN A 111 -13.39 11.39 15.32
N VAL A 112 -13.52 10.33 14.51
CA VAL A 112 -13.39 10.44 13.04
C VAL A 112 -14.43 11.39 12.47
N LYS A 113 -13.95 12.48 11.84
CA LYS A 113 -14.78 13.49 11.17
C LYS A 113 -14.74 13.35 9.65
N VAL A 114 -15.88 13.62 9.02
CA VAL A 114 -15.95 13.90 7.58
C VAL A 114 -15.32 15.29 7.37
N THR A 115 -14.20 15.34 6.66
CA THR A 115 -13.47 16.58 6.35
C THR A 115 -13.26 16.67 4.84
N HIS A 116 -13.03 17.87 4.34
CA HIS A 116 -12.70 18.12 2.94
C HIS A 116 -11.48 19.04 2.82
N LYS A 117 -10.50 18.64 2.01
CA LYS A 117 -9.36 19.47 1.63
C LYS A 117 -9.67 20.23 0.33
N PRO A 118 -9.81 21.57 0.36
CA PRO A 118 -10.08 22.35 -0.86
C PRO A 118 -9.04 22.07 -1.96
N PRO A 119 -9.45 21.86 -3.23
CA PRO A 119 -8.51 21.59 -4.31
C PRO A 119 -7.76 22.84 -4.75
N GLU A 120 -6.43 22.80 -4.66
CA GLU A 120 -5.53 23.90 -5.01
C GLU A 120 -4.79 23.64 -6.34
N GLY A 121 -4.85 24.60 -7.26
CA GLY A 121 -4.24 24.47 -8.57
C GLY A 121 -4.96 23.48 -9.51
N PHE A 122 -4.34 23.21 -10.67
CA PHE A 122 -4.97 22.40 -11.72
C PHE A 122 -5.04 20.90 -11.36
N VAL A 123 -3.94 20.35 -10.82
CA VAL A 123 -3.82 18.91 -10.53
C VAL A 123 -4.85 18.47 -9.48
N ASP A 124 -4.98 19.22 -8.39
CA ASP A 124 -5.93 18.88 -7.32
C ASP A 124 -7.37 19.02 -7.80
N LYS A 125 -7.68 20.05 -8.61
CA LYS A 125 -9.01 20.22 -9.22
C LYS A 125 -9.35 19.07 -10.16
N LEU A 126 -8.39 18.60 -10.95
CA LEU A 126 -8.58 17.45 -11.82
C LEU A 126 -8.83 16.18 -11.00
N ALA A 127 -8.00 15.92 -9.98
CA ALA A 127 -8.15 14.77 -9.08
C ALA A 127 -9.53 14.74 -8.41
N PHE A 128 -9.94 15.87 -7.83
CA PHE A 128 -11.26 16.00 -7.20
C PHE A 128 -12.41 15.74 -8.18
N ARG A 129 -12.37 16.36 -9.37
CA ARG A 129 -13.40 16.17 -10.40
C ARG A 129 -13.46 14.71 -10.87
N SER A 130 -12.31 14.06 -11.04
CA SER A 130 -12.25 12.63 -11.39
C SER A 130 -12.93 11.76 -10.34
N VAL A 131 -12.67 12.00 -9.04
CA VAL A 131 -13.34 11.26 -7.96
C VAL A 131 -14.85 11.51 -7.96
N LYS A 132 -15.29 12.77 -8.05
CA LYS A 132 -16.72 13.09 -8.10
C LYS A 132 -17.41 12.43 -9.29
N LEU A 133 -16.78 12.44 -10.46
CA LEU A 133 -17.29 11.76 -11.66
C LEU A 133 -17.41 10.24 -11.42
N LEU A 134 -16.33 9.58 -10.98
CA LEU A 134 -16.33 8.14 -10.71
C LEU A 134 -17.40 7.75 -9.69
N ARG A 135 -17.50 8.49 -8.58
CA ARG A 135 -18.54 8.27 -7.57
C ARG A 135 -19.93 8.38 -8.17
N SER A 136 -20.19 9.43 -8.94
CA SER A 136 -21.52 9.70 -9.51
C SER A 136 -21.91 8.62 -10.52
N THR A 137 -20.97 8.22 -11.39
CA THR A 137 -21.15 7.13 -12.35
C THR A 137 -21.35 5.79 -11.64
N PHE A 138 -20.57 5.47 -10.62
CA PHE A 138 -20.71 4.23 -9.87
C PHE A 138 -22.04 4.14 -9.13
N ASP A 139 -22.43 5.20 -8.42
CA ASP A 139 -23.70 5.28 -7.69
C ASP A 139 -24.91 5.14 -8.64
N LEU A 140 -24.80 5.71 -9.86
CA LEU A 140 -25.80 5.59 -10.92
C LEU A 140 -25.89 4.15 -11.46
N LEU A 141 -24.76 3.56 -11.88
CA LEU A 141 -24.73 2.23 -12.50
C LEU A 141 -25.14 1.12 -11.52
N THR A 142 -24.84 1.27 -10.24
CA THR A 142 -25.19 0.29 -9.21
C THR A 142 -26.59 0.49 -8.62
N GLY A 143 -27.23 1.63 -8.91
CA GLY A 143 -28.51 1.99 -8.30
C GLY A 143 -28.43 2.09 -6.77
N PHE A 144 -27.26 2.42 -6.24
CA PHE A 144 -27.02 2.43 -4.79
C PHE A 144 -27.94 3.43 -4.08
N ASN A 145 -28.21 4.57 -4.72
CA ASN A 145 -29.07 5.63 -4.18
C ASN A 145 -30.56 5.45 -4.52
N TRP A 146 -30.95 4.38 -5.23
CA TRP A 146 -32.36 4.14 -5.58
C TRP A 146 -33.06 3.28 -4.53
N GLY A 147 -34.08 3.84 -3.89
CA GLY A 147 -34.84 3.16 -2.84
C GLY A 147 -34.00 2.86 -1.60
N GLU A 148 -34.36 1.81 -0.87
CA GLU A 148 -33.70 1.44 0.37
C GLU A 148 -32.28 0.89 0.14
N ARG A 149 -31.35 1.25 1.03
CA ARG A 149 -29.96 0.77 1.05
C ARG A 149 -29.86 -0.48 1.92
N SER A 150 -30.37 -1.59 1.40
CA SER A 150 -30.34 -2.88 2.09
C SER A 150 -28.92 -3.40 2.35
N GLU A 151 -28.79 -4.35 3.26
CA GLU A 151 -27.52 -5.03 3.57
C GLU A 151 -26.83 -5.54 2.31
N LYS A 152 -27.59 -6.19 1.42
CA LYS A 152 -27.07 -6.68 0.14
C LYS A 152 -26.40 -5.56 -0.68
N LYS A 153 -27.01 -4.37 -0.76
CA LYS A 153 -26.43 -3.25 -1.51
C LYS A 153 -25.17 -2.72 -0.83
N TRP A 154 -25.16 -2.64 0.49
CA TRP A 154 -24.00 -2.21 1.27
C TRP A 154 -22.82 -3.16 1.11
N VAL A 155 -23.02 -4.46 1.34
CA VAL A 155 -21.94 -5.45 1.24
C VAL A 155 -21.43 -5.55 -0.20
N LEU A 156 -22.30 -5.51 -1.21
CA LEU A 156 -21.85 -5.51 -2.61
C LEU A 156 -21.09 -4.24 -2.99
N ARG A 157 -21.48 -3.07 -2.46
CA ARG A 157 -20.75 -1.82 -2.66
C ARG A 157 -19.35 -1.92 -2.06
N ILE A 158 -19.24 -2.32 -0.79
CA ILE A 158 -17.97 -2.49 -0.08
C ILE A 158 -17.11 -3.48 -0.88
N CYS A 159 -17.59 -4.71 -1.11
CA CYS A 159 -16.85 -5.71 -1.87
C CYS A 159 -16.33 -5.20 -3.23
N PHE A 160 -17.08 -4.35 -3.93
CA PHE A 160 -16.62 -3.87 -5.23
C PHE A 160 -15.55 -2.79 -5.07
N LEU A 161 -15.82 -1.79 -4.23
CA LEU A 161 -14.93 -0.64 -4.07
C LEU A 161 -13.60 -1.06 -3.42
N GLU A 162 -13.62 -1.97 -2.45
CA GLU A 162 -12.40 -2.47 -1.79
C GLU A 162 -11.49 -3.27 -2.76
N THR A 163 -12.05 -3.90 -3.80
CA THR A 163 -11.21 -4.53 -4.85
C THR A 163 -10.44 -3.51 -5.69
N VAL A 164 -10.89 -2.26 -5.71
CA VAL A 164 -10.26 -1.15 -6.42
C VAL A 164 -9.39 -0.33 -5.46
N ALA A 165 -9.81 -0.13 -4.21
CA ALA A 165 -9.09 0.62 -3.18
C ALA A 165 -7.74 -0.03 -2.82
N GLY A 166 -7.61 -1.36 -2.88
CA GLY A 166 -6.32 -2.03 -2.68
C GLY A 166 -5.29 -1.85 -3.81
N VAL A 167 -5.64 -1.22 -4.93
CA VAL A 167 -4.75 -1.09 -6.10
C VAL A 167 -3.76 0.08 -6.00
N PRO A 168 -4.17 1.33 -5.65
CA PRO A 168 -3.30 2.49 -5.63
C PRO A 168 -2.03 2.33 -4.81
N GLY A 169 -2.15 1.90 -3.55
CA GLY A 169 -1.01 1.66 -2.65
C GLY A 169 -0.02 0.67 -3.26
N MET A 170 -0.51 -0.44 -3.82
CA MET A 170 0.32 -1.47 -4.45
C MET A 170 1.08 -0.95 -5.67
N VAL A 171 0.40 -0.23 -6.58
CA VAL A 171 1.02 0.34 -7.79
C VAL A 171 2.06 1.40 -7.42
N ALA A 172 1.73 2.27 -6.46
CA ALA A 172 2.61 3.30 -5.96
C ALA A 172 3.86 2.69 -5.31
N ALA A 173 3.68 1.73 -4.40
CA ALA A 173 4.76 1.01 -3.74
C ALA A 173 5.67 0.28 -4.74
N MET A 174 5.09 -0.47 -5.69
CA MET A 174 5.85 -1.16 -6.73
C MET A 174 6.68 -0.19 -7.57
N THR A 175 6.07 0.92 -8.00
CA THR A 175 6.76 1.92 -8.82
C THR A 175 7.93 2.57 -8.08
N ARG A 176 7.73 2.89 -6.80
CA ARG A 176 8.77 3.44 -5.92
C ARG A 176 9.85 2.42 -5.58
N HIS A 177 9.48 1.17 -5.35
CA HIS A 177 10.41 0.07 -5.12
C HIS A 177 11.36 -0.10 -6.30
N LEU A 178 10.82 -0.22 -7.52
CA LEU A 178 11.62 -0.29 -8.73
C LEU A 178 12.45 0.99 -8.95
N HIS A 179 11.99 2.16 -8.47
CA HIS A 179 12.76 3.41 -8.54
C HIS A 179 13.96 3.43 -7.61
N SER A 180 13.75 2.98 -6.37
CA SER A 180 14.81 2.81 -5.38
C SER A 180 15.87 1.84 -5.89
N LEU A 181 15.46 0.67 -6.40
CA LEU A 181 16.37 -0.34 -6.93
C LEU A 181 17.18 0.17 -8.13
N ARG A 182 16.53 0.67 -9.18
CA ARG A 182 17.23 1.09 -10.42
C ARG A 182 18.14 2.31 -10.24
N ARG A 183 17.98 3.05 -9.14
CA ARG A 183 18.80 4.22 -8.80
C ARG A 183 19.75 3.99 -7.63
N LEU A 184 19.67 2.84 -6.96
CA LEU A 184 20.44 2.52 -5.77
C LEU A 184 20.28 3.59 -4.67
N LYS A 185 19.04 4.08 -4.48
CA LYS A 185 18.70 5.13 -3.51
C LYS A 185 17.74 4.62 -2.45
N ARG A 186 17.82 5.19 -1.25
CA ARG A 186 16.82 4.98 -0.19
C ARG A 186 15.46 5.51 -0.65
N ASP A 187 14.39 4.85 -0.22
CA ASP A 187 13.02 5.27 -0.49
C ASP A 187 12.46 6.23 0.57
N HIS A 188 13.06 6.23 1.76
CA HIS A 188 12.67 7.06 2.90
C HIS A 188 11.28 6.76 3.48
N GLY A 189 10.86 5.48 3.44
CA GLY A 189 9.73 4.97 4.23
C GLY A 189 8.38 4.98 3.52
N TRP A 190 8.31 5.33 2.24
CA TRP A 190 7.06 5.41 1.48
C TRP A 190 6.55 4.02 1.08
N ILE A 191 7.43 3.14 0.61
CA ILE A 191 7.06 1.80 0.11
C ILE A 191 6.30 1.02 1.17
N HIS A 192 6.75 1.06 2.42
CA HIS A 192 6.11 0.31 3.51
C HIS A 192 4.68 0.78 3.77
N THR A 193 4.50 2.09 4.00
CA THR A 193 3.16 2.68 4.22
C THR A 193 2.21 2.41 3.05
N LEU A 194 2.69 2.44 1.82
CA LEU A 194 1.85 2.19 0.65
C LEU A 194 1.48 0.71 0.47
N LEU A 195 2.33 -0.22 0.91
CA LEU A 195 2.00 -1.65 0.97
C LEU A 195 1.05 -1.96 2.12
N GLU A 196 1.23 -1.30 3.27
CA GLU A 196 0.35 -1.37 4.43
C GLU A 196 -1.07 -0.93 4.06
N GLU A 197 -1.22 0.24 3.43
CA GLU A 197 -2.51 0.73 2.91
C GLU A 197 -3.16 -0.29 1.97
N ALA A 198 -2.40 -0.80 0.98
CA ALA A 198 -2.94 -1.78 0.02
C ALA A 198 -3.38 -3.10 0.70
N GLU A 199 -2.70 -3.53 1.76
CA GLU A 199 -3.13 -4.68 2.54
C GLU A 199 -4.37 -4.36 3.39
N ASN A 200 -4.42 -3.19 4.00
CA ASN A 200 -5.53 -2.77 4.83
C ASN A 200 -6.86 -2.77 4.04
N GLU A 201 -6.86 -2.19 2.84
CA GLU A 201 -8.03 -2.23 1.93
C GLU A 201 -8.39 -3.67 1.51
N ARG A 202 -7.39 -4.54 1.32
CA ARG A 202 -7.64 -5.97 1.06
C ARG A 202 -8.31 -6.64 2.26
N MET A 203 -8.00 -6.22 3.49
CA MET A 203 -8.64 -6.75 4.71
C MET A 203 -10.08 -6.22 4.89
N HIS A 204 -10.39 -5.02 4.41
CA HIS A 204 -11.78 -4.56 4.25
C HIS A 204 -12.57 -5.51 3.34
N LEU A 205 -12.01 -5.83 2.17
CA LEU A 205 -12.62 -6.79 1.23
C LEU A 205 -12.80 -8.17 1.85
N MET A 206 -11.76 -8.71 2.49
CA MET A 206 -11.82 -10.05 3.11
C MET A 206 -12.91 -10.13 4.18
N THR A 207 -13.09 -9.04 4.94
CA THR A 207 -14.17 -8.92 5.93
C THR A 207 -15.55 -8.95 5.27
N ALA A 208 -15.76 -8.15 4.22
CA ALA A 208 -17.03 -8.10 3.51
C ALA A 208 -17.40 -9.43 2.83
N LEU A 209 -16.41 -10.18 2.34
CA LEU A 209 -16.61 -11.50 1.73
C LEU A 209 -17.12 -12.56 2.72
N GLN A 210 -16.85 -12.41 4.03
CA GLN A 210 -17.42 -13.29 5.06
C GLN A 210 -18.92 -13.04 5.27
N LEU A 211 -19.43 -11.86 4.90
CA LEU A 211 -20.86 -11.55 4.94
C LEU A 211 -21.59 -12.01 3.68
N ARG A 212 -20.97 -11.83 2.52
CA ARG A 212 -21.59 -12.21 1.25
C ARG A 212 -20.57 -12.55 0.17
N GLN A 213 -20.74 -13.73 -0.42
CA GLN A 213 -20.03 -14.11 -1.63
C GLN A 213 -20.67 -13.48 -2.89
N PRO A 214 -19.89 -12.75 -3.72
CA PRO A 214 -20.42 -12.16 -4.93
C PRO A 214 -20.69 -13.18 -6.04
N SER A 215 -21.64 -12.86 -6.92
CA SER A 215 -21.99 -13.68 -8.08
C SER A 215 -20.92 -13.67 -9.17
N TRP A 216 -21.02 -14.58 -10.14
CA TRP A 216 -20.09 -14.66 -11.27
C TRP A 216 -20.01 -13.34 -12.06
N LEU A 217 -21.15 -12.71 -12.37
CA LEU A 217 -21.20 -11.44 -13.10
C LEU A 217 -20.51 -10.31 -12.35
N PHE A 218 -20.66 -10.28 -11.01
CA PHE A 218 -19.95 -9.32 -10.17
C PHE A 218 -18.44 -9.53 -10.26
N ARG A 219 -17.98 -10.78 -10.16
CA ARG A 219 -16.55 -11.13 -10.25
C ARG A 219 -15.95 -10.74 -11.62
N MET A 220 -16.70 -10.91 -12.71
CA MET A 220 -16.28 -10.40 -14.02
C MET A 220 -16.16 -8.87 -14.06
N GLY A 221 -17.10 -8.17 -13.43
CA GLY A 221 -17.02 -6.72 -13.26
C GLY A 221 -15.73 -6.30 -12.54
N VAL A 222 -15.37 -6.99 -11.46
CA VAL A 222 -14.12 -6.75 -10.73
C VAL A 222 -12.90 -6.95 -11.63
N ILE A 223 -12.82 -8.03 -12.39
CA ILE A 223 -11.70 -8.31 -13.30
C ILE A 223 -11.54 -7.18 -14.34
N VAL A 224 -12.64 -6.77 -14.98
CA VAL A 224 -12.62 -5.69 -15.98
C VAL A 224 -12.21 -4.36 -15.35
N SER A 225 -12.79 -4.04 -14.18
CA SER A 225 -12.48 -2.80 -13.46
C SER A 225 -11.02 -2.77 -12.98
N GLN A 226 -10.49 -3.86 -12.42
CA GLN A 226 -9.09 -3.95 -12.02
C GLN A 226 -8.15 -3.85 -13.22
N GLY A 227 -8.40 -4.59 -14.32
CA GLY A 227 -7.57 -4.51 -15.52
C GLY A 227 -7.49 -3.09 -16.09
N THR A 228 -8.63 -2.40 -16.14
CA THR A 228 -8.69 -0.99 -16.59
C THR A 228 -8.00 -0.06 -15.58
N PHE A 229 -8.34 -0.17 -14.30
CA PHE A 229 -7.88 0.76 -13.27
C PHE A 229 -6.38 0.62 -12.98
N VAL A 230 -5.85 -0.60 -12.85
CA VAL A 230 -4.41 -0.86 -12.69
C VAL A 230 -3.62 -0.22 -13.84
N THR A 231 -4.08 -0.41 -15.08
CA THR A 231 -3.42 0.14 -16.27
C THR A 231 -3.41 1.67 -16.26
N MET A 232 -4.58 2.29 -16.04
CA MET A 232 -4.71 3.76 -16.04
C MET A 232 -3.96 4.39 -14.86
N PHE A 233 -4.09 3.82 -13.66
CA PHE A 233 -3.45 4.34 -12.45
C PHE A 233 -1.94 4.19 -12.52
N SER A 234 -1.41 3.08 -13.07
CA SER A 234 0.03 2.92 -13.30
C SER A 234 0.58 3.99 -14.25
N GLY A 235 -0.11 4.23 -15.37
CA GLY A 235 0.25 5.32 -16.29
C GLY A 235 0.20 6.69 -15.61
N ALA A 236 -0.86 6.96 -14.84
CA ALA A 236 -1.02 8.20 -14.10
C ALA A 236 0.08 8.39 -13.03
N TYR A 237 0.48 7.33 -12.32
CA TYR A 237 1.51 7.40 -11.27
C TYR A 237 2.89 7.66 -11.86
N LEU A 238 3.20 7.09 -13.04
CA LEU A 238 4.43 7.39 -13.77
C LEU A 238 4.48 8.85 -14.25
N LEU A 239 3.33 9.45 -14.60
CA LEU A 239 3.25 10.83 -15.07
C LEU A 239 3.19 11.85 -13.93
N SER A 240 2.41 11.56 -12.88
CA SER A 240 2.17 12.46 -11.77
C SER A 240 1.79 11.68 -10.49
N PRO A 241 2.79 11.33 -9.65
CA PRO A 241 2.53 10.76 -8.32
C PRO A 241 1.66 11.68 -7.46
N ARG A 242 1.85 13.01 -7.59
CA ARG A 242 1.04 14.01 -6.89
C ARG A 242 -0.44 13.89 -7.24
N PHE A 243 -0.77 13.76 -8.54
CA PHE A 243 -2.16 13.56 -8.96
C PHE A 243 -2.75 12.30 -8.31
N CYS A 244 -2.02 11.19 -8.34
CA CYS A 244 -2.47 9.92 -7.81
C CYS A 244 -2.72 9.96 -6.31
N HIS A 245 -1.76 10.46 -5.51
CA HIS A 245 -1.98 10.62 -4.08
C HIS A 245 -3.11 11.61 -3.77
N ARG A 246 -3.27 12.69 -4.54
CA ARG A 246 -4.39 13.61 -4.32
C ARG A 246 -5.74 12.98 -4.69
N PHE A 247 -5.77 12.17 -5.75
CA PHE A 247 -6.92 11.41 -6.17
C PHE A 247 -7.35 10.40 -5.12
N VAL A 248 -6.41 9.62 -4.56
CA VAL A 248 -6.67 8.69 -3.46
C VAL A 248 -7.16 9.43 -2.22
N GLY A 249 -6.51 10.53 -1.82
CA GLY A 249 -6.98 11.34 -0.68
C GLY A 249 -8.45 11.78 -0.82
N TYR A 250 -8.88 12.16 -2.03
CA TYR A 250 -10.29 12.47 -2.30
C TYR A 250 -11.20 11.24 -2.37
N LEU A 251 -10.72 10.08 -2.82
CA LEU A 251 -11.47 8.82 -2.69
C LEU A 251 -11.76 8.52 -1.22
N GLU A 252 -10.77 8.70 -0.35
CA GLU A 252 -10.93 8.35 1.06
C GLU A 252 -11.76 9.39 1.83
N GLU A 253 -11.81 10.65 1.38
CA GLU A 253 -12.86 11.59 1.83
C GLU A 253 -14.27 11.03 1.56
N GLU A 254 -14.48 10.47 0.36
CA GLU A 254 -15.74 9.85 -0.03
C GLU A 254 -15.99 8.52 0.69
N ALA A 255 -14.95 7.76 1.05
CA ALA A 255 -15.02 6.55 1.84
C ALA A 255 -15.44 6.85 3.29
N VAL A 256 -14.76 7.80 3.96
CA VAL A 256 -15.14 8.25 5.32
C VAL A 256 -16.57 8.76 5.36
N PHE A 257 -17.00 9.52 4.34
CA PHE A 257 -18.40 9.96 4.22
C PHE A 257 -19.35 8.77 4.06
N THR A 258 -18.99 7.79 3.24
CA THR A 258 -19.81 6.61 2.95
C THR A 258 -19.96 5.72 4.19
N TYR A 259 -18.88 5.41 4.91
CA TYR A 259 -18.97 4.63 6.15
C TYR A 259 -19.67 5.39 7.28
N SER A 260 -19.54 6.72 7.34
CA SER A 260 -20.37 7.54 8.25
C SER A 260 -21.87 7.43 7.92
N LYS A 261 -22.23 7.30 6.64
CA LYS A 261 -23.62 7.05 6.20
C LYS A 261 -24.06 5.62 6.50
N CYS A 262 -23.14 4.65 6.46
CA CYS A 262 -23.39 3.27 6.86
C CYS A 262 -23.73 3.18 8.35
N LEU A 263 -22.93 3.82 9.22
CA LEU A 263 -23.19 3.89 10.65
C LEU A 263 -24.57 4.47 10.98
N LYS A 264 -25.01 5.51 10.26
CA LYS A 264 -26.37 6.04 10.39
C LYS A 264 -27.45 5.03 10.00
N ASP A 265 -27.22 4.24 8.94
CA ASP A 265 -28.14 3.18 8.54
C ASP A 265 -28.16 2.01 9.54
N ILE A 266 -27.06 1.77 10.26
CA ILE A 266 -26.98 0.81 11.36
C ILE A 266 -27.77 1.34 12.57
N GLU A 267 -27.64 2.61 12.91
CA GLU A 267 -28.28 3.19 14.10
C GLU A 267 -29.80 3.31 13.95
N SER A 268 -30.25 3.90 12.84
CA SER A 268 -31.66 4.24 12.65
C SER A 268 -32.29 3.71 11.37
N GLY A 269 -31.53 3.04 10.50
CA GLY A 269 -31.97 2.66 9.16
C GLY A 269 -32.14 1.15 8.94
N PRO A 270 -31.96 0.66 7.70
CA PRO A 270 -32.18 -0.74 7.32
C PRO A 270 -31.17 -1.73 7.90
N LEU A 271 -30.04 -1.25 8.45
CA LEU A 271 -28.97 -2.11 8.96
C LEU A 271 -28.99 -2.26 10.48
N LYS A 272 -30.12 -2.03 11.15
CA LYS A 272 -30.24 -2.15 12.62
C LYS A 272 -29.74 -3.46 13.20
N HIS A 273 -29.90 -4.57 12.47
CA HIS A 273 -29.41 -5.87 12.88
C HIS A 273 -27.86 -5.94 12.99
N TRP A 274 -27.10 -5.06 12.32
CA TRP A 274 -25.64 -4.98 12.47
C TRP A 274 -25.19 -4.44 13.84
N GLN A 275 -26.10 -3.89 14.64
CA GLN A 275 -25.82 -3.56 16.04
C GLN A 275 -25.65 -4.81 16.93
N THR A 276 -26.17 -5.97 16.50
CA THR A 276 -26.12 -7.21 17.28
C THR A 276 -25.49 -8.37 16.51
N GLN A 277 -25.39 -8.28 15.18
CA GLN A 277 -24.68 -9.25 14.36
C GLN A 277 -23.20 -9.28 14.72
N LYS A 278 -22.69 -10.47 15.00
CA LYS A 278 -21.28 -10.71 15.33
C LYS A 278 -20.36 -10.26 14.19
N ALA A 279 -19.24 -9.66 14.56
CA ALA A 279 -18.16 -9.32 13.65
C ALA A 279 -17.59 -10.61 13.01
N PRO A 280 -17.17 -10.55 11.74
CA PRO A 280 -16.49 -11.67 11.09
C PRO A 280 -15.13 -11.96 11.75
N ASP A 281 -14.75 -13.23 11.85
CA ASP A 281 -13.53 -13.63 12.57
C ASP A 281 -12.25 -12.99 12.03
N VAL A 282 -12.20 -12.73 10.71
CA VAL A 282 -11.06 -12.04 10.09
C VAL A 282 -10.92 -10.62 10.62
N ALA A 283 -12.03 -9.92 10.82
CA ALA A 283 -12.06 -8.56 11.34
C ALA A 283 -11.63 -8.52 12.81
N ILE A 284 -12.15 -9.45 13.62
CA ILE A 284 -11.79 -9.57 15.04
C ILE A 284 -10.28 -9.76 15.19
N ARG A 285 -9.67 -10.65 14.40
CA ARG A 285 -8.22 -10.88 14.45
C ARG A 285 -7.41 -9.70 13.93
N TYR A 286 -7.83 -9.11 12.82
CA TYR A 286 -7.12 -8.00 12.17
C TYR A 286 -7.10 -6.77 13.09
N TRP A 287 -8.26 -6.21 13.43
CA TRP A 287 -8.37 -5.03 14.29
C TRP A 287 -8.26 -5.33 15.80
N LYS A 288 -8.00 -6.58 16.18
CA LYS A 288 -7.88 -7.02 17.59
C LYS A 288 -9.10 -6.60 18.44
N LEU A 289 -10.30 -6.75 17.87
CA LEU A 289 -11.53 -6.26 18.50
C LEU A 289 -11.81 -6.98 19.83
N PRO A 290 -12.19 -6.26 20.89
CA PRO A 290 -12.46 -6.84 22.19
C PRO A 290 -13.84 -7.51 22.26
N GLY A 291 -13.99 -8.54 23.10
CA GLY A 291 -15.29 -9.12 23.48
C GLY A 291 -16.17 -9.61 22.30
N PRO A 292 -17.49 -9.75 22.48
CA PRO A 292 -18.41 -10.06 21.38
C PRO A 292 -18.59 -8.83 20.48
N ALA A 293 -17.58 -8.52 19.67
CA ALA A 293 -17.60 -7.44 18.70
C ALA A 293 -18.69 -7.64 17.65
N THR A 294 -19.24 -6.53 17.18
CA THR A 294 -20.36 -6.47 16.24
C THR A 294 -19.94 -5.92 14.89
N MET A 295 -20.81 -6.07 13.89
CA MET A 295 -20.61 -5.40 12.60
C MET A 295 -20.52 -3.86 12.74
N LYS A 296 -21.17 -3.25 13.73
CA LYS A 296 -21.03 -1.81 13.99
C LYS A 296 -19.58 -1.44 14.33
N ASP A 297 -18.92 -2.24 15.17
CA ASP A 297 -17.54 -2.02 15.61
C ASP A 297 -16.56 -2.18 14.43
N VAL A 298 -16.83 -3.15 13.54
CA VAL A 298 -16.08 -3.32 12.29
C VAL A 298 -16.19 -2.06 11.41
N ILE A 299 -17.39 -1.52 11.22
CA ILE A 299 -17.58 -0.32 10.39
C ILE A 299 -16.91 0.92 11.00
N PHE A 300 -16.82 1.02 12.34
CA PHE A 300 -16.03 2.07 12.97
C PHE A 300 -14.54 1.97 12.62
N ASN A 301 -13.97 0.77 12.68
CA ASN A 301 -12.56 0.53 12.39
C ASN A 301 -12.23 0.78 10.91
N ILE A 302 -13.04 0.25 9.98
CA ILE A 302 -12.89 0.53 8.54
C ILE A 302 -12.92 2.05 8.32
N ARG A 303 -13.89 2.77 8.88
CA ARG A 303 -13.98 4.23 8.74
C ARG A 303 -12.74 4.97 9.27
N ALA A 304 -12.10 4.45 10.32
CA ALA A 304 -10.90 5.04 10.88
C ALA A 304 -9.67 4.79 9.98
N ASP A 305 -9.56 3.60 9.41
CA ASP A 305 -8.56 3.27 8.39
C ASP A 305 -8.67 4.23 7.18
N GLU A 306 -9.88 4.42 6.66
CA GLU A 306 -10.13 5.38 5.56
C GLU A 306 -9.72 6.81 5.93
N ALA A 307 -9.98 7.21 7.18
CA ALA A 307 -9.61 8.54 7.65
C ALA A 307 -8.09 8.72 7.75
N ASN A 308 -7.37 7.64 8.07
CA ASN A 308 -5.92 7.59 8.04
C ASN A 308 -5.39 7.65 6.60
N HIS A 309 -5.87 6.78 5.71
CA HIS A 309 -5.49 6.76 4.29
C HIS A 309 -5.72 8.12 3.62
N ARG A 310 -6.86 8.77 3.90
CA ARG A 310 -7.14 10.16 3.50
C ARG A 310 -6.04 11.12 3.92
N LYS A 311 -5.68 11.10 5.21
CA LYS A 311 -4.66 11.99 5.78
C LYS A 311 -3.30 11.72 5.15
N VAL A 312 -2.89 10.45 5.10
CA VAL A 312 -1.63 9.99 4.52
C VAL A 312 -1.53 10.47 3.09
N ASN A 313 -2.49 10.13 2.24
CA ASN A 313 -2.43 10.47 0.82
C ASN A 313 -2.49 11.98 0.53
N HIS A 314 -3.26 12.76 1.30
CA HIS A 314 -3.22 14.23 1.16
C HIS A 314 -1.86 14.83 1.55
N VAL A 315 -1.19 14.28 2.56
CA VAL A 315 0.16 14.67 2.96
C VAL A 315 1.17 14.25 1.89
N LEU A 316 1.15 12.99 1.45
CA LEU A 316 2.04 12.47 0.41
C LEU A 316 1.89 13.24 -0.92
N ALA A 317 0.68 13.68 -1.28
CA ALA A 317 0.46 14.54 -2.45
C ALA A 317 1.13 15.92 -2.34
N SER A 318 1.37 16.39 -1.11
CA SER A 318 1.93 17.71 -0.82
C SER A 318 3.44 17.65 -0.53
N LEU A 319 3.98 16.46 -0.28
CA LEU A 319 5.40 16.24 -0.05
C LEU A 319 6.17 16.06 -1.35
N PRO A 320 7.41 16.59 -1.45
CA PRO A 320 8.34 16.19 -2.49
C PRO A 320 8.66 14.68 -2.38
N THR A 321 8.78 14.00 -3.51
CA THR A 321 8.87 12.53 -3.59
C THR A 321 10.15 11.93 -3.00
N ASP A 322 11.17 12.76 -2.78
CA ASP A 322 12.48 12.41 -2.21
C ASP A 322 12.58 12.72 -0.70
N LYS A 323 11.54 13.29 -0.09
CA LYS A 323 11.51 13.58 1.35
C LYS A 323 11.11 12.36 2.17
N TYR A 324 11.48 12.40 3.45
CA TYR A 324 11.13 11.37 4.41
C TYR A 324 9.61 11.29 4.60
N ASN A 325 9.08 10.07 4.58
CA ASN A 325 7.69 9.80 4.91
C ASN A 325 7.47 10.03 6.42
N PRO A 326 6.65 11.00 6.84
CA PRO A 326 6.46 11.30 8.26
C PRO A 326 5.66 10.23 9.01
N PHE A 327 5.00 9.30 8.32
CA PHE A 327 4.20 8.24 8.92
C PHE A 327 5.06 7.04 9.30
N LEU A 328 4.88 6.55 10.53
CA LEU A 328 5.55 5.36 11.03
C LEU A 328 4.69 4.12 10.78
N PRO A 329 5.31 2.93 10.63
CA PRO A 329 4.58 1.68 10.49
C PRO A 329 3.53 1.47 11.60
N GLY A 330 2.28 1.20 11.22
CA GLY A 330 1.18 0.90 12.14
C GLY A 330 0.76 2.06 13.06
N GLN A 331 0.86 3.31 12.61
CA GLN A 331 0.42 4.52 13.34
C GLN A 331 -0.59 5.37 12.56
#